data_AF-A0ABD0J4P8-F1
#
_entry.id   AF-A0ABD0J4P8-F1
#
_cell.length_a   1.000
_cell.length_b   1.000
_cell.length_c   1.000
_cell.angle_alpha   90.00
_cell.angle_beta   90.00
_cell.angle_gamma   90.00
#
_symmetry.space_group_name_H-M   'P 1'
#
loop_
_entity.id
_entity.type
_entity.pdbx_description
1 polymer ?
#
loop_
_entity_poly.entity_id
_entity_poly.type
_entity_poly.pdbx_seq_one_letter_code
_entity_poly.pdbx_strand_id
1 'polypeptide(L)'
;EALLRQRRNALMEHPFFLLDIQLHDGKDLVVRDSCGTSDPYVKFKIGGKQLYKSRTVYKNLNPKWDETFTLAIEDINKPINVKVYDYDRGLHDDPMGSAELDCSQLEIGK
;
A
#
# COMPACT_ATOMS: atom_id res chain seq x y z
N GLU A 1 -25.54 -12.91 13.82
CA GLU A 1 -24.90 -12.32 15.02
C GLU A 1 -23.84 -13.21 15.67
N ALA A 2 -24.12 -14.49 15.97
CA ALA A 2 -23.14 -15.39 16.61
C ALA A 2 -21.83 -15.60 15.81
N LEU A 3 -21.92 -15.80 14.49
CA LEU A 3 -20.74 -16.03 13.63
C LEU A 3 -19.79 -14.82 13.59
N LEU A 4 -20.33 -13.60 13.49
CA LEU A 4 -19.53 -12.37 13.52
C LEU A 4 -18.80 -12.21 14.85
N ARG A 5 -19.46 -12.56 15.96
CA ARG A 5 -18.87 -12.52 17.30
C ARG A 5 -17.75 -13.56 17.44
N GLN A 6 -17.95 -14.77 16.92
CA GLN A 6 -16.93 -15.82 16.92
C GLN A 6 -15.71 -15.42 16.09
N ARG A 7 -15.93 -14.87 14.87
CA ARG A 7 -14.85 -14.34 14.03
C ARG A 7 -14.08 -13.24 14.77
N ARG A 8 -14.78 -12.27 15.35
CA ARG A 8 -14.16 -11.18 16.12
C ARG A 8 -13.30 -11.70 17.27
N ASN A 9 -13.78 -12.69 18.03
CA ASN A 9 -13.01 -13.27 19.13
C ASN A 9 -11.75 -13.97 18.65
N ALA A 10 -11.83 -14.77 17.57
CA ALA A 10 -10.67 -15.41 16.98
C ALA A 10 -9.63 -14.39 16.47
N LEU A 11 -10.09 -13.27 15.90
CA LEU A 11 -9.21 -12.18 15.46
C LEU A 11 -8.50 -11.49 16.64
N MET A 12 -9.10 -11.44 17.83
CA MET A 12 -8.49 -10.83 19.01
C MET A 12 -7.43 -11.69 19.70
N GLU A 13 -7.34 -12.99 19.37
CA GLU A 13 -6.33 -13.89 19.94
C GLU A 13 -4.94 -13.68 19.32
N HIS A 14 -4.85 -13.01 18.16
CA HIS A 14 -3.59 -12.77 17.47
C HIS A 14 -3.04 -11.37 17.77
N PRO A 15 -1.79 -11.25 18.28
CA PRO A 15 -1.21 -9.94 18.61
C PRO A 15 -0.88 -9.10 17.36
N PHE A 16 -0.73 -9.75 16.21
CA PHE A 16 -0.56 -9.14 14.91
C PHE A 16 -0.90 -10.14 13.80
N PHE A 17 -1.13 -9.62 12.61
CA PHE A 17 -1.34 -10.37 11.37
C PHE A 17 -0.19 -10.07 10.41
N LEU A 18 0.10 -11.03 9.53
CA LEU A 18 1.03 -10.84 8.42
C LEU A 18 0.21 -10.75 7.14
N LEU A 19 0.42 -9.69 6.37
CA LEU A 19 -0.19 -9.49 5.06
C LEU A 19 0.90 -9.55 3.99
N ASP A 20 0.83 -10.58 3.17
CA ASP A 20 1.68 -10.71 2.00
C ASP A 20 1.11 -9.85 0.86
N ILE A 21 1.95 -8.99 0.30
CA ILE A 21 1.59 -8.06 -0.78
C ILE A 21 2.49 -8.33 -1.98
N GLN A 22 1.85 -8.45 -3.14
CA GLN A 22 2.51 -8.42 -4.43
C GLN A 22 2.17 -7.10 -5.13
N LEU A 23 3.14 -6.20 -5.19
CA LEU A 23 3.03 -4.94 -5.91
C LEU A 23 3.53 -5.13 -7.34
N HIS A 24 2.60 -5.23 -8.29
CA HIS A 24 2.89 -5.48 -9.69
C HIS A 24 3.31 -4.22 -10.45
N ASP A 25 2.33 -3.46 -10.95
CA ASP A 25 2.54 -2.36 -11.89
C ASP A 25 1.53 -1.22 -11.69
N GLY A 26 1.88 -0.06 -12.24
CA GLY A 26 0.99 1.08 -12.42
C GLY A 26 0.79 1.32 -13.91
N LYS A 27 -0.36 1.88 -14.28
CA LYS A 27 -0.73 2.10 -15.67
C LYS A 27 -1.30 3.50 -15.86
N ASP A 28 -0.89 4.15 -16.94
CA ASP A 28 -1.37 5.47 -17.36
C ASP A 28 -1.35 6.50 -16.22
N LEU A 29 -0.25 6.51 -15.46
CA LEU A 29 -0.09 7.43 -14.34
C LEU A 29 -0.01 8.89 -14.82
N VAL A 30 -0.46 9.80 -13.95
CA VAL A 30 -0.45 11.24 -14.24
C VAL A 30 0.98 11.77 -14.41
N VAL A 31 1.20 12.61 -15.42
CA VAL A 31 2.46 13.34 -15.59
C VAL A 31 2.56 14.40 -14.50
N ARG A 32 3.67 14.38 -13.76
CA ARG A 32 4.01 15.42 -12.77
C ARG A 32 5.31 16.14 -13.13
N ASP A 33 6.24 15.50 -13.83
CA ASP A 33 7.44 16.16 -14.32
C ASP A 33 7.18 17.04 -15.54
N SER A 34 7.90 18.16 -15.59
CA SER A 34 7.97 19.04 -16.77
C SER A 34 8.46 18.37 -18.06
N CYS A 35 9.16 17.22 -17.95
CA CYS A 35 9.66 16.47 -19.09
C CYS A 35 8.63 15.49 -19.71
N GLY A 36 7.39 15.50 -19.21
CA GLY A 36 6.31 14.67 -19.75
C GLY A 36 6.26 13.27 -19.16
N THR A 37 6.98 13.00 -18.07
CA THR A 37 7.00 11.72 -17.36
C THR A 37 6.76 11.92 -15.86
N SER A 38 7.00 10.86 -15.08
CA SER A 38 7.13 10.86 -13.62
C SER A 38 8.09 9.75 -13.21
N ASP A 39 8.58 9.83 -11.98
CA ASP A 39 9.40 8.88 -11.24
C ASP A 39 8.58 8.18 -10.13
N PRO A 40 7.58 7.35 -10.47
CA PRO A 40 6.62 6.84 -9.50
C PRO A 40 7.18 5.81 -8.50
N TYR A 41 6.71 5.91 -7.26
CA TYR A 41 6.86 4.90 -6.21
C TYR A 41 5.61 4.83 -5.31
N VAL A 42 5.45 3.75 -4.55
CA VAL A 42 4.29 3.49 -3.70
C VAL A 42 4.66 3.46 -2.22
N LYS A 43 3.86 4.10 -1.38
CA LYS A 43 3.94 4.04 0.09
C LYS A 43 2.71 3.34 0.66
N PHE A 44 2.96 2.40 1.58
CA PHE A 44 1.94 1.73 2.37
C PHE A 44 2.00 2.27 3.79
N LYS A 45 0.86 2.76 4.30
CA LYS A 45 0.75 3.34 5.65
C LYS A 45 -0.47 2.80 6.41
N ILE A 46 -0.36 2.65 7.72
CA ILE A 46 -1.49 2.37 8.61
C ILE A 46 -1.49 3.37 9.76
N GLY A 47 -2.62 4.04 10.00
CA GLY A 47 -2.71 5.08 11.05
C GLY A 47 -1.63 6.17 10.95
N GLY A 48 -1.19 6.52 9.72
CA GLY A 48 -0.11 7.50 9.48
C GLY A 48 1.32 6.95 9.55
N LYS A 49 1.54 5.78 10.14
CA LYS A 49 2.85 5.10 10.19
C LYS A 49 3.15 4.46 8.83
N GLN A 50 4.32 4.73 8.28
CA GLN A 50 4.79 4.05 7.06
C GLN A 50 5.25 2.64 7.40
N LEU A 51 4.66 1.66 6.71
CA LEU A 51 5.03 0.25 6.82
C LEU A 51 6.00 -0.16 5.72
N TYR A 52 5.79 0.37 4.51
CA TYR A 52 6.62 0.06 3.35
C TYR A 52 6.70 1.21 2.37
N LYS A 53 7.80 1.27 1.63
CA LYS A 53 8.02 2.14 0.47
C LYS A 53 8.68 1.30 -0.62
N SER A 54 8.10 1.28 -1.81
CA SER A 54 8.67 0.59 -2.96
C SER A 54 9.90 1.29 -3.53
N ARG A 55 10.60 0.64 -4.44
CA ARG A 55 11.55 1.32 -5.32
C ARG A 55 10.85 2.39 -6.17
N THR A 56 11.64 3.40 -6.52
CA THR A 56 11.27 4.40 -7.52
C THR A 56 11.59 3.86 -8.90
N VAL A 57 10.64 3.97 -9.83
CA VAL A 57 10.85 3.67 -11.25
C VAL A 57 10.92 4.99 -11.99
N TYR A 58 12.07 5.30 -12.58
CA TYR A 58 12.30 6.62 -13.17
C TYR A 58 11.68 6.76 -14.56
N LYS A 59 11.13 7.94 -14.85
CA LYS A 59 10.63 8.43 -16.14
C LYS A 59 9.67 7.47 -16.83
N ASN A 60 8.71 6.94 -16.08
CA ASN A 60 7.81 5.91 -16.58
C ASN A 60 6.41 6.05 -15.98
N LEU A 61 5.42 6.37 -16.83
CA LEU A 61 4.00 6.44 -16.43
C LEU A 61 3.32 5.07 -16.37
N ASN A 62 4.02 4.01 -16.78
CA ASN A 62 3.58 2.62 -16.70
C ASN A 62 4.64 1.77 -15.95
N PRO A 63 4.92 2.10 -14.68
CA PRO A 63 6.00 1.47 -13.93
C PRO A 63 5.67 0.01 -13.63
N LYS A 64 6.69 -0.86 -13.70
CA LYS A 64 6.64 -2.19 -13.12
C LYS A 64 7.51 -2.22 -11.88
N TRP A 65 6.89 -2.35 -10.70
CA TRP A 65 7.62 -2.49 -9.45
C TRP A 65 8.02 -3.94 -9.24
N ASP A 66 7.11 -4.90 -9.50
CA ASP A 66 7.32 -6.35 -9.34
C ASP A 66 7.96 -6.70 -7.99
N GLU A 67 7.44 -6.11 -6.92
CA GLU A 67 7.94 -6.30 -5.56
C GLU A 67 6.98 -7.21 -4.77
N THR A 68 7.55 -8.07 -3.93
CA THR A 68 6.81 -8.89 -2.98
C THR A 68 7.35 -8.65 -1.59
N PHE A 69 6.47 -8.36 -0.64
CA PHE A 69 6.86 -8.05 0.74
C PHE A 69 5.71 -8.37 1.70
N THR A 70 6.07 -8.57 2.97
CA THR A 70 5.11 -8.86 4.05
C THR A 70 5.02 -7.66 4.98
N LEU A 71 3.80 -7.25 5.30
CA LEU A 71 3.51 -6.22 6.30
C LEU A 71 2.99 -6.85 7.59
N ALA A 72 3.54 -6.41 8.73
CA ALA A 72 2.97 -6.71 10.04
C ALA A 72 1.85 -5.71 10.36
N ILE A 73 0.65 -6.22 10.60
CA ILE A 73 -0.56 -5.44 10.90
C ILE A 73 -1.00 -5.75 12.33
N GLU A 74 -0.92 -4.74 13.20
CA GLU A 74 -1.37 -4.85 14.59
C GLU A 74 -2.90 -4.76 14.71
N ASP A 75 -3.55 -4.00 13.83
CA ASP A 75 -5.00 -3.76 13.88
C ASP A 75 -5.60 -3.80 12.47
N ILE A 76 -6.27 -4.91 12.16
CA ILE A 76 -6.94 -5.16 10.87
C ILE A 76 -8.18 -4.29 10.64
N ASN A 77 -8.69 -3.60 11.67
CA ASN A 77 -9.80 -2.66 11.52
C ASN A 77 -9.34 -1.29 11.01
N LYS A 78 -8.02 -1.05 10.96
CA LYS A 78 -7.46 0.16 10.38
C LYS A 78 -7.14 -0.09 8.91
N PRO A 79 -7.59 0.79 7.99
CA PRO A 79 -7.29 0.62 6.58
C PRO A 79 -5.81 0.88 6.30
N ILE A 80 -5.24 0.09 5.39
CA ILE A 80 -3.92 0.38 4.83
C ILE A 80 -4.11 1.39 3.71
N ASN A 81 -3.48 2.55 3.89
CA ASN A 81 -3.39 3.59 2.89
C ASN A 81 -2.27 3.25 1.91
N VAL A 82 -2.63 3.10 0.64
CA VAL A 82 -1.70 2.91 -0.48
C VAL A 82 -1.67 4.22 -1.26
N LYS A 83 -0.50 4.85 -1.36
CA LYS A 83 -0.35 6.14 -2.02
C LYS A 83 0.79 6.10 -3.01
N VAL A 84 0.53 6.55 -4.24
CA VAL A 84 1.53 6.69 -5.29
C VAL A 84 2.06 8.12 -5.26
N TYR A 85 3.37 8.26 -5.41
CA TYR A 85 4.07 9.53 -5.40
C TYR A 85 5.03 9.61 -6.58
N ASP A 86 5.20 10.81 -7.11
CA ASP A 86 6.31 11.16 -7.98
C ASP A 86 7.52 11.53 -7.13
N TYR A 87 8.70 11.02 -7.47
CA TYR A 87 9.93 11.34 -6.75
C TYR A 87 10.60 12.57 -7.37
N ASP A 88 10.70 13.64 -6.59
CA ASP A 88 11.34 14.89 -7.02
C ASP A 88 12.66 15.11 -6.29
N ARG A 89 13.78 15.07 -7.02
CA ARG A 89 15.10 15.20 -6.41
C ARG A 89 15.29 16.59 -5.78
N GLY A 90 15.28 16.63 -4.44
CA GLY A 90 15.55 17.84 -3.65
C GLY A 90 14.33 18.73 -3.40
N LEU A 91 13.13 18.27 -3.77
CA LEU A 91 11.85 18.92 -3.50
C LEU A 91 10.92 17.97 -2.72
N HIS A 92 9.68 18.40 -2.51
CA HIS A 92 8.65 17.55 -1.94
C HIS A 92 8.01 16.70 -3.05
N ASP A 93 8.04 15.39 -2.86
CA ASP A 93 7.42 14.41 -3.75
C ASP A 93 5.91 14.65 -3.96
N ASP A 94 5.48 14.72 -5.22
CA ASP A 94 4.09 15.01 -5.59
C ASP A 94 3.16 13.78 -5.46
N PRO A 95 1.95 13.91 -4.86
CA PRO A 95 1.00 12.81 -4.81
C PRO A 95 0.37 12.53 -6.19
N MET A 96 0.37 11.27 -6.61
CA MET A 96 -0.17 10.82 -7.90
C MET A 96 -1.50 10.08 -7.79
N GLY A 97 -1.92 9.72 -6.57
CA GLY A 97 -3.17 9.00 -6.31
C GLY A 97 -3.12 8.20 -5.02
N SER A 98 -4.28 7.72 -4.58
CA SER A 98 -4.38 6.91 -3.37
C SER A 98 -5.55 5.93 -3.40
N ALA A 99 -5.38 4.83 -2.69
CA ALA A 99 -6.41 3.84 -2.38
C ALA A 99 -6.31 3.39 -0.92
N GLU A 100 -7.38 2.80 -0.41
CA GLU A 100 -7.42 2.20 0.92
C GLU A 100 -7.75 0.71 0.79
N LEU A 101 -7.00 -0.12 1.52
CA LEU A 101 -7.23 -1.57 1.62
C LEU A 101 -7.84 -1.88 3.00
N ASP A 102 -9.07 -2.39 2.98
CA ASP A 102 -9.76 -2.90 4.16
C ASP A 102 -9.35 -4.36 4.41
N CYS A 103 -8.44 -4.55 5.36
CA CYS A 103 -7.91 -5.87 5.70
C CYS A 103 -8.95 -6.75 6.44
N SER A 104 -10.01 -6.17 7.00
CA SER A 104 -11.04 -6.94 7.71
C SER A 104 -11.85 -7.87 6.80
N GLN A 105 -11.83 -7.61 5.49
CA GLN A 105 -12.51 -8.39 4.47
C GLN A 105 -11.68 -9.57 3.97
N LEU A 106 -10.38 -9.60 4.27
CA LEU A 106 -9.48 -10.66 3.84
C LEU A 106 -9.70 -11.95 4.64
N GLU A 107 -9.48 -13.08 3.98
CA GLU A 107 -9.49 -14.40 4.61
C GLU A 107 -8.10 -14.72 5.14
N ILE A 108 -8.03 -15.25 6.37
CA ILE A 108 -6.76 -15.62 6.99
C ILE A 108 -6.25 -16.94 6.41
N GLY A 109 -4.96 -16.99 6.05
CA GLY A 109 -4.30 -18.20 5.57
C GLY A 109 -4.56 -18.53 4.10
N LYS A 110 -5.03 -17.55 3.33
CA LYS A 110 -5.17 -17.62 1.88
C LYS A 110 -4.36 -16.52 1.19
#